data_AF-A0A2F0AEX8-F1
#
_entry.id   AF-A0A2F0AEX8-F1
#
_cell.length_a   1.000
_cell.length_b   1.000
_cell.length_c   1.000
_cell.angle_alpha   90.00
_cell.angle_beta   90.00
_cell.angle_gamma   90.00
#
_symmetry.space_group_name_H-M   'P 1'
#
loop_
_entity.id
_entity.type
_entity.pdbx_description
1 polymer ?
#
loop_
_entity_poly.entity_id
_entity_poly.type
_entity_poly.pdbx_seq_one_letter_code
_entity_poly.pdbx_strand_id
1 'polypeptide(L)'
;MNLYLIHTGYYDKNIGDGFYEQHTNIFVVAKSPFEARELVKKNKEYIDKKMHIDGIKEIENIDGYDIKLVDSNNDTKVNTYNHYQVRFLKDEQ
;
A
#
# COMPACT_ATOMS: atom_id res chain seq x y z
N MET A 1 3.27 6.03 16.05
CA MET A 1 3.44 5.37 14.75
C MET A 1 2.22 5.73 13.94
N ASN A 2 2.40 6.15 12.70
CA ASN A 2 1.33 6.65 11.84
C ASN A 2 1.24 5.76 10.60
N LEU A 3 0.03 5.65 10.04
CA LEU A 3 -0.21 4.87 8.83
C LEU A 3 0.01 5.75 7.62
N TYR A 4 0.88 5.32 6.72
CA TYR A 4 1.13 6.00 5.45
C TYR A 4 0.71 5.11 4.27
N LEU A 5 0.04 5.70 3.30
CA LEU A 5 -0.18 5.15 1.97
C LEU A 5 0.80 5.82 1.01
N ILE A 6 1.68 5.04 0.39
CA ILE A 6 2.68 5.49 -0.56
C ILE A 6 2.21 5.08 -1.96
N HIS A 7 1.91 6.07 -2.79
CA HIS A 7 1.51 5.85 -4.18
C HIS A 7 2.76 5.71 -5.06
N THR A 8 2.86 4.63 -5.81
CA THR A 8 4.04 4.32 -6.62
C THR A 8 3.69 3.95 -8.06
N GLY A 9 4.47 4.50 -8.99
CA GLY A 9 4.46 4.16 -10.41
C GLY A 9 5.61 3.23 -10.80
N TYR A 10 5.39 2.38 -11.82
CA TYR A 10 6.40 1.50 -12.41
C TYR A 10 6.01 1.00 -13.79
N TYR A 11 6.99 0.47 -14.53
CA TYR A 11 6.80 -0.14 -15.84
C TYR A 11 7.16 -1.62 -15.78
N ASP A 12 6.31 -2.48 -16.35
CA ASP A 12 6.53 -3.92 -16.43
C ASP A 12 6.51 -4.39 -17.88
N LYS A 13 7.64 -4.91 -18.36
CA LYS A 13 7.78 -5.42 -19.74
C LYS A 13 6.85 -6.58 -20.04
N ASN A 14 6.39 -7.32 -19.03
CA ASN A 14 5.45 -8.41 -19.21
C ASN A 14 4.02 -7.91 -19.49
N ILE A 15 3.75 -6.61 -19.32
CA ILE A 15 2.44 -6.00 -19.53
C ILE A 15 2.55 -4.98 -20.66
N GLY A 16 2.01 -5.33 -21.83
CA GLY A 16 2.00 -4.43 -22.99
C GLY A 16 3.39 -3.96 -23.41
N ASP A 17 4.41 -4.82 -23.28
CA ASP A 17 5.83 -4.54 -23.56
C ASP A 17 6.40 -3.36 -22.74
N GLY A 18 5.81 -3.07 -21.58
CA GLY A 18 6.22 -1.95 -20.73
C GLY A 18 5.83 -0.58 -21.28
N PHE A 19 4.86 -0.52 -22.20
CA PHE A 19 4.37 0.73 -22.77
C PHE A 19 3.56 1.55 -21.75
N TYR A 20 2.78 0.88 -20.91
CA TYR A 20 1.90 1.53 -19.93
C TYR A 20 2.57 1.64 -18.57
N GLU A 21 2.51 2.83 -17.99
CA GLU A 21 2.84 3.05 -16.59
C GLU A 21 1.75 2.46 -15.70
N GLN A 22 2.17 1.58 -14.80
CA GLN A 22 1.30 0.97 -13.81
C GLN A 22 1.49 1.64 -12.48
N HIS A 23 0.41 1.72 -11.70
CA HIS A 23 0.45 2.32 -10.38
C HIS A 23 -0.04 1.32 -9.33
N THR A 24 0.52 1.40 -8.14
CA THR A 24 0.10 0.65 -6.96
C THR A 24 0.25 1.50 -5.71
N ASN A 25 -0.26 0.99 -4.59
CA ASN A 25 -0.16 1.63 -3.29
C ASN A 25 0.51 0.69 -2.29
N ILE A 26 1.47 1.20 -1.54
CA ILE A 26 2.18 0.47 -0.49
C ILE A 26 1.83 1.13 0.85
N PHE A 27 1.28 0.35 1.77
CA PHE A 27 1.06 0.81 3.14
C PHE A 27 2.31 0.59 3.98
N VAL A 28 2.70 1.60 4.76
CA VAL A 28 3.82 1.53 5.70
C VAL A 28 3.46 2.21 7.00
N VAL A 29 3.93 1.63 8.10
CA VAL A 29 3.88 2.24 9.43
C VAL A 29 5.22 2.91 9.71
N ALA A 30 5.22 4.20 10.04
CA ALA A 30 6.43 4.96 10.33
C ALA A 30 6.17 6.08 11.36
N LYS A 31 7.22 6.75 11.83
CA LYS A 31 7.10 7.93 12.72
C LYS A 31 6.98 9.24 11.96
N SER A 32 7.30 9.25 10.67
CA SER A 32 7.26 10.45 9.83
C SER A 32 7.13 10.09 8.35
N PRO A 33 6.70 11.04 7.49
CA PRO A 33 6.68 10.85 6.04
C PRO A 33 8.07 10.54 5.46
N PHE A 34 9.12 11.11 6.04
CA PHE A 34 10.51 10.84 5.65
C PHE A 34 10.87 9.37 5.90
N GLU A 35 10.60 8.86 7.10
CA GLU A 35 10.88 7.47 7.44
C GLU A 35 10.05 6.51 6.58
N ALA A 36 8.77 6.82 6.34
CA ALA A 36 7.92 6.03 5.45
C ALA A 36 8.51 5.90 4.04
N ARG A 37 9.00 7.01 3.47
CA ARG A 37 9.68 7.03 2.16
C ARG A 37 10.92 6.13 2.15
N GLU A 38 11.77 6.24 3.18
CA GLU A 38 13.01 5.47 3.27
C GLU A 38 12.75 3.97 3.50
N LEU A 39 11.67 3.61 4.20
CA LEU A 39 11.24 2.23 4.36
C LEU A 39 10.75 1.63 3.04
N VAL A 40 9.91 2.34 2.29
CA VAL A 40 9.43 1.86 0.97
C VAL A 40 10.58 1.64 -0.01
N LYS A 41 11.57 2.53 -0.05
CA LYS A 41 12.72 2.38 -0.95
C LYS A 41 13.57 1.13 -0.68
N LYS A 42 13.44 0.53 0.51
CA LYS A 42 14.12 -0.72 0.89
C LYS A 42 13.27 -1.96 0.62
N ASN A 43 12.00 -1.79 0.24
CA ASN A 43 11.13 -2.90 -0.13
C ASN A 43 11.67 -3.59 -1.39
N LYS A 44 11.73 -4.92 -1.37
CA LYS A 44 12.25 -5.72 -2.48
C LYS A 44 11.49 -5.47 -3.78
N GLU A 45 10.16 -5.46 -3.74
CA GLU A 45 9.33 -5.22 -4.93
C GLU A 45 9.56 -3.81 -5.50
N TYR A 46 9.70 -2.80 -4.63
CA TYR A 46 10.03 -1.44 -5.04
C TYR A 46 11.32 -1.38 -5.85
N ILE A 47 12.38 -2.05 -5.35
CA ILE A 47 13.69 -2.11 -6.00
C ILE A 47 13.61 -2.92 -7.30
N ASP A 48 13.04 -4.12 -7.26
CA ASP A 48 13.00 -5.07 -8.37
C ASP A 48 12.23 -4.49 -9.57
N LYS A 49 11.12 -3.80 -9.31
CA LYS A 49 10.30 -3.14 -10.34
C LYS A 49 10.76 -1.72 -10.69
N LYS A 50 11.86 -1.24 -10.07
CA LYS A 50 12.39 0.13 -10.27
C LYS A 50 11.31 1.20 -10.10
N MET A 51 10.51 1.07 -9.04
CA MET A 51 9.39 1.97 -8.80
C MET A 51 9.88 3.39 -8.48
N HIS A 52 9.00 4.36 -8.72
CA HIS A 52 9.12 5.72 -8.20
C HIS A 52 7.94 6.04 -7.28
N ILE A 53 8.07 7.08 -6.47
CA ILE A 53 7.02 7.54 -5.54
C ILE A 53 6.40 8.80 -6.13
N ASP A 54 5.10 8.73 -6.40
CA ASP A 54 4.31 9.86 -6.92
C ASP A 54 3.67 10.68 -5.80
N GLY A 55 3.39 10.02 -4.66
CA GLY A 55 2.73 10.68 -3.54
C GLY A 55 2.81 9.87 -2.25
N ILE A 56 2.67 10.60 -1.14
CA ILE A 56 2.63 10.04 0.22
C ILE A 56 1.42 10.65 0.92
N LYS A 57 0.58 9.81 1.51
CA LYS A 57 -0.58 10.22 2.31
C LYS A 57 -0.48 9.64 3.71
N GLU A 58 -0.53 10.49 4.71
CA GLU A 58 -0.69 10.11 6.12
C GLU A 58 -2.18 9.95 6.44
N ILE A 59 -2.55 8.90 7.16
CA ILE A 59 -3.94 8.57 7.49
C ILE A 59 -4.06 8.44 9.01
N GLU A 60 -4.69 9.45 9.61
CA GLU A 60 -4.90 9.50 11.07
C GLU A 60 -6.35 9.15 11.46
N ASN A 61 -7.32 9.50 10.61
CA ASN A 61 -8.74 9.27 10.82
C ASN A 61 -9.45 9.02 9.48
N ILE A 62 -10.44 8.11 9.47
CA ILE A 62 -11.33 7.88 8.32
C ILE A 62 -12.77 7.79 8.83
N ASP A 63 -13.68 8.55 8.22
CA ASP A 63 -15.12 8.55 8.53
C ASP A 63 -15.44 8.73 10.02
N GLY A 64 -14.63 9.51 10.75
CA GLY A 64 -14.80 9.76 12.17
C GLY A 64 -14.16 8.71 13.08
N TYR A 65 -13.47 7.71 12.53
CA TYR A 65 -12.75 6.67 13.28
C TYR A 65 -11.24 6.92 13.27
N ASP A 66 -10.67 7.08 14.46
CA ASP A 66 -9.22 7.22 14.62
C ASP A 66 -8.50 5.90 14.37
N ILE A 67 -7.39 5.97 13.64
CA ILE A 67 -6.51 4.84 13.40
C ILE A 67 -5.48 4.78 14.54
N LYS A 68 -5.52 3.70 15.31
CA LYS A 68 -4.55 3.42 16.37
C LYS A 68 -3.73 2.20 16.02
N LEU A 69 -2.43 2.40 15.78
CA LEU A 69 -1.48 1.34 15.49
C LEU A 69 -0.88 0.83 16.79
N VAL A 70 -1.06 -0.46 17.06
CA VAL A 70 -0.50 -1.14 18.22
C VAL A 70 0.56 -2.09 17.71
N ASP A 71 1.75 -1.99 18.29
CA ASP A 71 2.84 -2.91 17.98
C ASP A 71 2.44 -4.34 18.36
N SER A 72 2.76 -5.31 17.49
CA SER A 72 2.40 -6.70 17.69
C SER A 72 3.49 -7.60 17.12
N ASN A 73 3.75 -8.73 17.79
CA ASN A 73 4.70 -9.74 17.32
C ASN A 73 4.12 -10.64 16.22
N ASN A 74 3.02 -10.25 15.58
CA ASN A 74 2.37 -11.03 14.53
C ASN A 74 2.89 -10.59 13.16
N ASP A 75 2.91 -11.54 12.23
CA ASP A 75 3.17 -11.23 10.83
C ASP A 75 2.07 -10.36 10.23
N THR A 76 2.41 -9.65 9.16
CA THR A 76 1.45 -8.84 8.40
C THR A 76 0.32 -9.72 7.86
N LYS A 77 -0.92 -9.41 8.23
CA LYS A 77 -2.13 -10.08 7.73
C LYS A 77 -3.02 -9.08 7.00
N VAL A 78 -3.20 -9.29 5.70
CA VAL A 78 -4.06 -8.46 4.83
C VAL A 78 -5.08 -9.36 4.15
N ASN A 79 -6.36 -9.07 4.33
CA ASN A 79 -7.43 -9.78 3.63
C ASN A 79 -7.69 -9.08 2.30
N THR A 80 -7.52 -9.80 1.19
CA THR A 80 -7.77 -9.27 -0.16
C THR A 80 -9.00 -9.96 -0.75
N TYR A 81 -9.93 -9.15 -1.29
CA TYR A 81 -11.12 -9.63 -1.96
C TYR A 81 -11.05 -9.26 -3.44
N ASN A 82 -11.10 -10.25 -4.32
CA ASN A 82 -11.04 -10.02 -5.77
C ASN A 82 -12.39 -9.51 -6.33
N HIS A 83 -12.40 -9.11 -7.60
CA HIS A 83 -13.59 -8.58 -8.28
C HIS A 83 -14.83 -9.49 -8.12
N TYR A 84 -14.65 -10.80 -8.29
CA TYR A 84 -15.74 -11.75 -8.18
C TYR A 84 -16.27 -11.82 -6.74
N GLN A 85 -15.39 -11.95 -5.76
CA GLN A 85 -15.77 -12.00 -4.34
C GLN A 85 -16.56 -10.76 -3.94
N VAL A 86 -16.05 -9.56 -4.26
CA VAL A 86 -16.71 -8.29 -3.96
C VAL A 86 -18.10 -8.21 -4.61
N ARG A 87 -18.24 -8.65 -5.86
CA ARG A 87 -19.52 -8.61 -6.60
C ARG A 87 -20.61 -9.49 -5.97
N PHE A 88 -20.22 -10.55 -5.29
CA PHE A 88 -21.15 -11.54 -4.72
C PHE A 88 -21.08 -11.61 -3.20
N LEU A 89 -20.57 -10.58 -2.52
CA LEU A 89 -20.66 -10.46 -1.07
C LEU A 89 -22.12 -10.47 -0.66
N LYS A 90 -22.42 -11.27 0.37
CA LYS A 90 -23.73 -11.29 1.02
C LYS A 90 -23.56 -10.71 2.41
N ASP A 91 -24.60 -10.08 2.90
CA ASP A 91 -24.67 -9.74 4.31
C ASP A 91 -24.65 -11.04 5.11
N GLU A 92 -23.78 -11.14 6.12
CA GLU A 92 -23.64 -12.35 6.96
C GLU A 92 -24.63 -12.35 8.13
N GLN A 93 -25.71 -11.55 8.06
CA GLN A 93 -26.78 -11.50 9.06
C GLN A 93 -27.58 -12.80 9.17
#